data_AF-A0A7S2PHG6-F1
#
_entry.id   AF-A0A7S2PHG6-F1
#
_cell.length_a   1.000
_cell.length_b   1.000
_cell.length_c   1.000
_cell.angle_alpha   90.00
_cell.angle_beta   90.00
_cell.angle_gamma   90.00
#
_symmetry.space_group_name_H-M   'P 1'
#
loop_
_entity.id
_entity.type
_entity.pdbx_description
1 polymer ?
#
loop_
_entity_poly.entity_id
_entity_poly.type
_entity_poly.pdbx_seq_one_letter_code
_entity_poly.pdbx_strand_id
1 'polypeptide(L)'
;AGVDTVTVHAGLAGAIGGITGVGNIFPKASVTMQEYVLKGEWAEANKISQALNSLSYLDAQPLLLEYLKLAMGIHHNDVAGGLRTLGKKLTQQEIDDVRARYMLAKERLEVLDLID
;
A
#
# COMPACT_ATOMS: atom_id res chain seq x y z
N ALA A 1 -2.47 6.82 -11.80
CA ALA A 1 -3.32 7.00 -10.61
C ALA A 1 -2.53 7.68 -9.51
N GLY A 2 -3.18 8.43 -8.62
CA GLY A 2 -2.56 9.04 -7.44
C GLY A 2 -3.17 8.58 -6.11
N VAL A 3 -4.02 7.54 -6.16
CA VAL A 3 -4.60 6.87 -4.99
C VAL A 3 -4.53 5.36 -5.27
N ASP A 4 -3.91 4.62 -4.35
CA ASP A 4 -3.53 3.22 -4.61
C ASP A 4 -4.72 2.26 -4.81
N THR A 5 -5.86 2.54 -4.17
CA THR A 5 -7.07 1.68 -4.26
C THR A 5 -7.70 1.65 -5.65
N VAL A 6 -7.43 2.64 -6.50
CA VAL A 6 -8.05 2.75 -7.83
C VAL A 6 -7.08 2.43 -8.97
N THR A 7 -5.87 1.95 -8.68
CA THR A 7 -4.83 1.75 -9.71
C THR A 7 -5.27 0.84 -10.86
N VAL A 8 -5.91 -0.30 -10.57
CA VAL A 8 -6.43 -1.21 -11.62
C VAL A 8 -7.51 -0.54 -12.47
N HIS A 9 -8.43 0.18 -11.83
CA HIS A 9 -9.52 0.90 -12.51
C HIS A 9 -9.00 2.05 -13.37
N ALA A 10 -7.99 2.78 -12.88
CA ALA A 10 -7.33 3.82 -13.65
C ALA A 10 -6.60 3.22 -14.86
N GLY A 11 -5.95 2.06 -14.69
CA GLY A 11 -5.35 1.29 -15.78
C GLY A 11 -6.36 0.93 -16.86
N LEU A 12 -7.51 0.39 -16.47
CA LEU A 12 -8.64 0.12 -17.37
C LEU A 12 -9.12 1.37 -18.11
N ALA A 13 -9.08 2.54 -17.46
CA ALA A 13 -9.47 3.83 -18.05
C ALA A 13 -8.35 4.48 -18.91
N GLY A 14 -7.23 3.79 -19.15
CA GLY A 14 -6.13 4.25 -20.01
C GLY A 14 -4.95 4.90 -19.28
N ALA A 15 -4.91 4.87 -17.94
CA ALA A 15 -3.72 5.30 -17.21
C ALA A 15 -2.57 4.29 -17.41
N ILE A 16 -1.39 4.79 -17.77
CA ILE A 16 -0.21 3.95 -18.04
C ILE A 16 0.74 3.82 -16.84
N GLY A 17 0.35 4.34 -15.67
CA GLY A 17 1.15 4.31 -14.46
C GLY A 17 0.50 5.05 -13.30
N GLY A 18 1.19 5.10 -12.17
CA GLY A 18 0.73 5.81 -10.97
C GLY A 18 1.86 6.21 -10.04
N ILE A 19 1.55 7.18 -9.18
CA ILE A 19 2.39 7.55 -8.03
C ILE A 19 1.76 6.87 -6.83
N THR A 20 2.54 6.02 -6.15
CA THR A 20 2.06 5.12 -5.10
C THR A 20 2.79 5.34 -3.80
N GLY A 21 2.04 5.46 -2.71
CA GLY A 21 2.58 5.46 -1.36
C GLY A 21 2.94 4.04 -0.91
N VAL A 22 2.05 3.09 -1.18
CA VAL A 22 2.20 1.67 -0.83
C VAL A 22 3.38 1.00 -1.55
N GLY A 23 3.77 1.48 -2.73
CA GLY A 23 4.97 1.00 -3.42
C GLY A 23 6.29 1.26 -2.66
N ASN A 24 6.31 2.16 -1.67
CA ASN A 24 7.47 2.31 -0.78
C ASN A 24 7.52 1.23 0.33
N ILE A 25 6.44 0.47 0.50
CA ILE A 25 6.28 -0.56 1.54
C ILE A 25 6.36 -1.95 0.91
N PHE A 26 5.71 -2.16 -0.24
CA PHE A 26 5.71 -3.44 -0.98
C PHE A 26 6.02 -3.22 -2.47
N PRO A 27 7.28 -2.89 -2.81
CA PRO A 27 7.64 -2.49 -4.18
C PRO A 27 7.41 -3.62 -5.20
N LYS A 28 7.75 -4.88 -4.88
CA LYS A 28 7.50 -6.02 -5.77
C LYS A 28 6.02 -6.16 -6.11
N ALA A 29 5.15 -6.15 -5.10
CA ALA A 29 3.70 -6.22 -5.31
C ALA A 29 3.18 -5.08 -6.21
N SER A 30 3.60 -3.84 -5.94
CA SER A 30 3.17 -2.67 -6.74
C SER A 30 3.64 -2.74 -8.19
N VAL A 31 4.89 -3.13 -8.44
CA VAL A 31 5.44 -3.28 -9.79
C VAL A 31 4.74 -4.42 -10.53
N THR A 32 4.62 -5.60 -9.91
CA THR A 32 3.95 -6.76 -10.52
C THR A 32 2.49 -6.46 -10.86
N MET A 33 1.76 -5.76 -9.99
CA MET A 33 0.41 -5.30 -10.30
C MET A 33 0.37 -4.39 -11.53
N GLN A 34 1.29 -3.43 -11.62
CA GLN A 34 1.38 -2.53 -12.78
C GLN A 34 1.73 -3.29 -14.06
N GLU A 35 2.61 -4.29 -14.00
CA GLU A 35 2.94 -5.14 -15.14
C GLU A 35 1.72 -5.92 -15.64
N TYR A 36 0.91 -6.48 -14.72
CA TYR A 36 -0.35 -7.13 -15.09
C TYR A 36 -1.34 -6.16 -15.73
N VAL A 37 -1.47 -4.94 -15.19
CA VAL A 37 -2.28 -3.88 -15.81
C VAL A 37 -1.82 -3.58 -17.24
N LEU A 38 -0.51 -3.41 -17.46
CA LEU A 38 0.05 -3.11 -18.80
C LEU A 38 -0.15 -4.25 -19.80
N LYS A 39 -0.18 -5.50 -19.34
CA LYS A 39 -0.45 -6.69 -20.16
C LYS A 39 -1.94 -6.94 -20.38
N GLY A 40 -2.83 -6.20 -19.71
CA GLY A 40 -4.27 -6.46 -19.72
C GLY A 40 -4.68 -7.70 -18.92
N GLU A 41 -3.82 -8.19 -18.02
CA GLU A 41 -4.07 -9.33 -17.14
C GLU A 41 -4.87 -8.88 -15.90
N TRP A 42 -6.07 -8.37 -16.13
CA TRP A 42 -6.89 -7.67 -15.12
C TRP A 42 -7.20 -8.51 -13.88
N ALA A 43 -7.42 -9.81 -14.06
CA ALA A 43 -7.72 -10.72 -12.94
C ALA A 43 -6.53 -10.85 -11.98
N GLU A 44 -5.31 -10.97 -12.50
CA GLU A 44 -4.10 -11.06 -11.69
C GLU A 44 -3.78 -9.72 -11.02
N ALA A 45 -3.90 -8.62 -11.76
CA ALA A 45 -3.80 -7.28 -11.18
C ALA A 45 -4.79 -7.06 -10.02
N ASN A 46 -6.02 -7.53 -10.18
CA ASN A 46 -7.06 -7.38 -9.16
C ASN A 46 -6.79 -8.23 -7.90
N LYS A 47 -6.17 -9.41 -8.02
CA LYS A 47 -5.75 -10.20 -6.83
C LYS A 47 -4.76 -9.41 -5.97
N ILE A 48 -3.76 -8.79 -6.60
CA ILE A 48 -2.77 -7.96 -5.88
C ILE A 48 -3.44 -6.71 -5.31
N SER A 49 -4.32 -6.07 -6.08
CA SER A 49 -5.09 -4.91 -5.58
C SER A 49 -5.91 -5.26 -4.34
N GLN A 50 -6.57 -6.42 -4.31
CA GLN A 50 -7.32 -6.91 -3.15
C GLN A 50 -6.41 -7.25 -1.96
N ALA A 51 -5.22 -7.79 -2.21
CA ALA A 51 -4.22 -8.05 -1.18
C ALA A 51 -3.75 -6.74 -0.52
N LEU A 52 -3.49 -5.71 -1.31
CA LEU A 52 -3.01 -4.40 -0.84
C LEU A 52 -4.11 -3.50 -0.27
N ASN A 53 -5.39 -3.74 -0.57
CA ASN A 53 -6.50 -2.83 -0.29
C ASN A 53 -6.59 -2.38 1.19
N SER A 54 -6.27 -3.27 2.14
CA SER A 54 -6.26 -2.90 3.58
C SER A 54 -5.32 -1.75 3.88
N LEU A 55 -4.14 -1.75 3.24
CA LEU A 55 -3.10 -0.75 3.39
C LEU A 55 -3.32 0.44 2.45
N SER A 56 -3.69 0.20 1.19
CA SER A 56 -4.01 1.26 0.21
C SER A 56 -5.15 2.16 0.67
N TYR A 57 -6.05 1.68 1.53
CA TYR A 57 -7.07 2.52 2.16
C TYR A 57 -6.49 3.73 2.92
N LEU A 58 -5.30 3.58 3.53
CA LEU A 58 -4.64 4.63 4.30
C LEU A 58 -4.20 5.81 3.43
N ASP A 59 -3.89 5.54 2.16
CA ASP A 59 -3.47 6.53 1.16
C ASP A 59 -4.58 7.56 0.86
N ALA A 60 -5.85 7.19 1.10
CA ALA A 60 -7.00 8.07 0.92
C ALA A 60 -7.43 8.81 2.20
N GLN A 61 -6.69 8.68 3.31
CA GLN A 61 -7.07 9.26 4.61
C GLN A 61 -6.43 10.63 4.85
N PRO A 62 -7.03 11.49 5.70
CA PRO A 62 -6.47 12.81 6.02
C PRO A 62 -5.05 12.80 6.60
N LEU A 63 -4.65 11.72 7.26
CA LEU A 63 -3.31 11.51 7.86
C LEU A 63 -2.46 10.53 7.03
N LEU A 64 -2.65 10.49 5.71
CA LEU A 64 -2.00 9.52 4.83
C LEU A 64 -0.48 9.45 5.02
N LEU A 65 0.18 10.61 5.21
CA LEU A 65 1.65 10.64 5.36
C LEU A 65 2.09 10.02 6.67
N GLU A 66 1.39 10.27 7.77
CA GLU A 66 1.66 9.67 9.07
C GLU A 66 1.43 8.15 9.03
N TYR A 67 0.33 7.72 8.41
CA TYR A 67 -0.01 6.31 8.27
C TYR A 67 0.98 5.52 7.41
N LEU A 68 1.31 6.03 6.21
CA LEU A 68 2.23 5.36 5.30
C LEU A 68 3.65 5.32 5.85
N LYS A 69 4.11 6.38 6.52
CA LYS A 69 5.42 6.36 7.18
C LYS A 69 5.48 5.37 8.34
N LEU A 70 4.43 5.27 9.14
CA LEU A 70 4.36 4.26 10.21
C LEU A 70 4.40 2.85 9.61
N ALA A 71 3.61 2.58 8.56
CA ALA A 71 3.63 1.28 7.88
C ALA A 71 4.99 0.95 7.26
N MET A 72 5.66 1.94 6.66
CA MET A 72 7.04 1.81 6.16
C MET A 72 8.03 1.52 7.30
N GLY A 73 7.91 2.20 8.43
CA GLY A 73 8.73 1.94 9.62
C GLY A 73 8.56 0.51 10.13
N ILE A 74 7.31 0.05 10.27
CA ILE A 74 6.99 -1.33 10.67
C ILE A 74 7.64 -2.33 9.69
N HIS A 75 7.51 -2.09 8.38
CA HIS A 75 8.09 -2.95 7.35
C HIS A 75 9.62 -3.09 7.48
N HIS A 76 10.32 -2.03 7.86
CA HIS A 76 11.77 -2.02 8.06
C HIS A 76 12.22 -2.27 9.51
N ASN A 77 11.35 -2.86 10.35
CA ASN A 77 11.62 -3.12 11.76
C ASN A 77 11.97 -1.87 12.60
N ASP A 78 11.60 -0.68 12.14
CA ASP A 78 11.64 0.56 12.90
C ASP A 78 10.33 0.73 13.67
N VAL A 79 10.29 0.15 14.87
CA VAL A 79 9.11 0.13 15.75
C VAL A 79 8.70 1.54 16.21
N ALA A 80 9.64 2.48 16.24
CA ALA A 80 9.39 3.90 16.56
C ALA A 80 9.05 4.73 15.30
N GLY A 81 9.23 4.14 14.12
CA GLY A 81 8.95 4.74 12.82
C GLY A 81 9.73 6.01 12.51
N GLY A 82 10.83 6.29 13.23
CA GLY A 82 11.72 7.42 12.98
C GLY A 82 11.00 8.73 12.61
N LEU A 83 9.82 8.98 13.19
CA LEU A 83 8.89 10.00 12.67
C LEU A 83 9.37 11.38 13.10
N ARG A 84 10.24 12.02 12.32
CA ARG A 84 10.21 13.49 12.22
C ARG A 84 8.99 13.87 11.39
N THR A 85 7.81 13.78 11.99
CA THR A 85 6.62 14.39 11.43
C THR A 85 6.60 15.85 11.85
N LEU A 86 6.48 16.75 10.88
CA LEU A 86 6.00 18.12 11.12
C LEU A 86 4.47 18.13 11.40
N GLY A 87 3.83 16.96 11.41
CA GLY A 87 2.39 16.73 11.55
C GLY A 87 1.94 16.21 12.92
N LYS A 88 0.65 15.87 13.01
CA LYS A 88 -0.03 15.41 14.24
C LYS A 88 0.51 14.04 14.67
N LYS A 89 0.66 13.83 15.99
CA LYS A 89 0.97 12.51 16.54
C LYS A 89 -0.24 11.60 16.37
N LEU A 90 0.00 10.38 15.88
CA LEU A 90 -1.02 9.34 15.85
C LEU A 90 -1.38 8.93 17.28
N THR A 91 -2.67 8.69 17.50
CA THR A 91 -3.20 8.05 18.69
C THR A 91 -2.85 6.57 18.70
N GLN A 92 -2.96 5.91 19.86
CA GLN A 92 -2.71 4.48 19.96
C GLN A 92 -3.66 3.67 19.06
N GLN A 93 -4.93 4.07 18.99
CA GLN A 93 -5.93 3.43 18.14
C GLN A 93 -5.55 3.50 16.64
N GLU A 94 -5.07 4.65 16.18
CA GLU A 94 -4.59 4.83 14.81
C GLU A 94 -3.33 3.98 14.53
N ILE A 95 -2.40 3.93 15.48
CA ILE A 95 -1.20 3.09 15.38
C ILE A 95 -1.59 1.61 15.25
N ASP A 96 -2.55 1.16 16.07
CA ASP A 96 -3.00 -0.23 16.07
C ASP A 96 -3.76 -0.57 14.78
N ASP A 97 -4.56 0.35 14.24
CA ASP A 97 -5.23 0.18 12.93
C ASP A 97 -4.21 0.06 11.79
N VAL A 98 -3.18 0.91 11.76
CA VAL A 98 -2.10 0.81 10.76
C VAL A 98 -1.37 -0.53 10.86
N ARG A 99 -1.05 -0.99 12.08
CA ARG A 99 -0.42 -2.29 12.30
C ARG A 99 -1.30 -3.44 11.79
N ALA A 100 -2.58 -3.44 12.14
CA ALA A 100 -3.51 -4.48 11.72
C ALA A 100 -3.63 -4.54 10.18
N ARG A 101 -3.74 -3.37 9.53
CA ARG A 101 -3.81 -3.28 8.06
C ARG A 101 -2.55 -3.73 7.36
N TYR A 102 -1.39 -3.35 7.89
CA TYR A 102 -0.08 -3.78 7.40
C TYR A 102 0.06 -5.30 7.51
N MET A 103 -0.23 -5.88 8.67
CA MET A 103 -0.13 -7.33 8.88
C MET A 103 -1.04 -8.10 7.92
N LEU A 104 -2.29 -7.64 7.77
CA LEU A 104 -3.23 -8.25 6.83
C LEU A 104 -2.76 -8.15 5.37
N ALA A 105 -2.18 -7.03 4.96
CA ALA A 105 -1.62 -6.88 3.61
C ALA A 105 -0.42 -7.82 3.42
N LYS A 106 0.47 -7.90 4.40
CA LYS A 106 1.64 -8.78 4.40
C LYS A 106 1.25 -10.25 4.26
N GLU A 107 0.34 -10.75 5.10
CA GLU A 107 -0.15 -12.14 5.05
C GLU A 107 -0.74 -12.49 3.67
N ARG A 108 -1.50 -11.57 3.07
CA ARG A 108 -2.09 -11.78 1.75
C ARG A 108 -1.04 -11.79 0.63
N LEU A 109 -0.03 -10.94 0.72
CA LEU A 109 1.08 -10.91 -0.23
C LEU A 109 2.01 -12.11 -0.09
N GLU A 110 2.18 -12.64 1.12
CA GLU A 110 2.92 -13.88 1.38
C GLU A 110 2.29 -15.06 0.62
N VAL A 111 0.96 -15.18 0.63
CA VAL A 111 0.23 -16.20 -0.14
C VAL A 111 0.44 -16.05 -1.66
N LEU A 112 0.72 -14.84 -2.13
CA LEU A 112 0.97 -14.55 -3.55
C LEU A 112 2.46 -14.61 -3.93
N ASP A 113 3.37 -14.90 -2.98
CA ASP A 113 4.82 -14.82 -3.16
C ASP A 113 5.29 -13.41 -3.62
N LEU A 114 4.66 -12.36 -3.11
CA LEU A 114 4.91 -10.96 -3.48
C LEU A 114 5.52 -10.12 -2.34
N ILE A 115 6.04 -10.78 -1.30
CA ILE A 115 6.92 -10.15 -0.32
C ILE A 115 8.37 -10.13 -0.83
N ASP A 116 9.14 -9.14 -0.36
CA ASP A 116 10.57 -8.95 -0.60
C ASP A 116 11.42 -9.50 0.56
#